data_AF-A0A8T4NUH1-F1
#
_entry.id   AF-A0A8T4NUH1-F1
#
_cell.length_a   1.000
_cell.length_b   1.000
_cell.length_c   1.000
_cell.angle_alpha   90.00
_cell.angle_beta   90.00
_cell.angle_gamma   90.00
#
_symmetry.space_group_name_H-M   'P 1'
#
loop_
_entity.id
_entity.type
_entity.pdbx_description
1 polymer ?
#
loop_
_entity_poly.entity_id
_entity_poly.type
_entity_poly.pdbx_seq_one_letter_code
_entity_poly.pdbx_strand_id
1 'polypeptide(L)'
;MQVKNNLPFVSYFKREREREQIKNKIKEDKNFNKTSQCIFLNKEGLCQIHSERPIDCRLFPFDIMNINKKFIWIIWKINSCPIAKYQNFEEVLKEFEKEIIPEFKEDLEEYSNFRTDELKENYKFEILREVKSIQTPQ
;
A
#
# COMPACT_ATOMS: atom_id res chain seq x y z
N MET A 1 -19.96 25.72 -14.73
CA MET A 1 -18.53 25.64 -15.09
C MET A 1 -17.96 24.44 -14.37
N GLN A 2 -17.74 23.31 -15.06
CA GLN A 2 -17.18 22.09 -14.48
C GLN A 2 -15.71 22.00 -14.91
N VAL A 3 -14.80 22.13 -13.95
CA VAL A 3 -13.37 21.92 -14.17
C VAL A 3 -13.13 20.42 -14.13
N LYS A 4 -12.89 19.82 -15.30
CA LYS A 4 -12.41 18.44 -15.41
C LYS A 4 -10.91 18.44 -15.14
N ASN A 5 -10.50 18.08 -13.92
CA ASN A 5 -9.11 17.75 -13.65
C ASN A 5 -8.86 16.30 -14.08
N ASN A 6 -8.41 16.15 -15.31
CA ASN A 6 -7.72 14.95 -15.78
C ASN A 6 -6.36 14.89 -15.07
N LEU A 7 -6.24 14.09 -14.02
CA LEU A 7 -4.95 13.57 -13.55
C LEU A 7 -4.85 12.09 -13.96
N PRO A 8 -3.68 11.64 -14.44
CA PRO A 8 -3.53 10.33 -15.06
C PRO A 8 -3.51 9.24 -14.00
N PHE A 9 -4.65 8.61 -13.76
CA PHE A 9 -4.86 7.46 -12.86
C PHE A 9 -4.10 6.17 -13.28
N VAL A 10 -3.03 6.27 -14.08
CA VAL A 10 -2.56 5.16 -14.94
C VAL A 10 -1.10 4.75 -14.70
N SER A 11 -0.35 5.30 -13.73
CA SER A 11 1.05 4.88 -13.56
C SER A 11 1.24 3.63 -12.67
N TYR A 12 0.34 3.31 -11.74
CA TYR A 12 0.58 2.25 -10.73
C TYR A 12 -0.18 0.93 -10.92
N PHE A 13 -1.09 0.82 -11.89
CA PHE A 13 -1.81 -0.42 -12.17
C PHE A 13 -1.64 -0.84 -13.62
N LYS A 14 -1.01 -2.01 -13.84
CA LYS A 14 -0.97 -2.66 -15.17
C LYS A 14 -2.40 -2.85 -15.71
N ARG A 15 -2.64 -2.18 -16.85
CA ARG A 15 -3.64 -2.28 -17.93
C ARG A 15 -4.94 -3.07 -17.67
N GLU A 16 -6.08 -2.43 -17.96
CA GLU A 16 -7.47 -2.93 -17.88
C GLU A 16 -7.70 -4.37 -18.40
N ARG A 17 -6.88 -4.84 -19.34
CA ARG A 17 -6.94 -6.20 -19.88
C ARG A 17 -6.65 -7.27 -18.81
N GLU A 18 -5.73 -7.03 -17.87
CA GLU A 18 -5.47 -7.95 -16.75
C GLU A 18 -6.64 -7.94 -15.75
N ARG A 19 -7.27 -6.77 -15.52
CA ARG A 19 -8.45 -6.65 -14.65
C ARG A 19 -9.63 -7.47 -15.16
N GLU A 20 -9.92 -7.42 -16.46
CA GLU A 20 -11.04 -8.18 -17.04
C GLU A 20 -10.78 -9.69 -17.05
N GLN A 21 -9.54 -10.12 -17.29
CA GLN A 21 -9.17 -11.54 -17.22
C GLN A 21 -9.29 -12.10 -15.79
N ILE A 22 -8.88 -11.33 -14.79
CA ILE A 22 -9.00 -11.71 -13.38
C ILE A 22 -10.47 -11.74 -12.94
N LYS A 23 -11.28 -10.73 -13.33
CA LYS A 23 -12.71 -10.70 -13.04
C LYS A 23 -13.46 -11.90 -13.61
N ASN A 24 -13.15 -12.31 -14.83
CA ASN A 24 -13.80 -13.46 -15.45
C ASN A 24 -13.42 -14.78 -14.75
N LYS A 25 -12.15 -14.96 -14.38
CA LYS A 25 -11.72 -16.11 -13.57
C LYS A 25 -12.35 -16.17 -12.17
N ILE A 26 -12.48 -15.03 -11.49
CA ILE A 26 -13.10 -14.97 -10.15
C ILE A 26 -14.61 -15.25 -10.21
N LYS A 27 -15.28 -14.86 -11.30
CA LYS A 27 -16.71 -15.14 -11.50
C LYS A 27 -17.01 -16.61 -11.73
N GLU A 28 -16.11 -17.33 -12.40
CA GLU A 28 -16.28 -18.75 -12.72
C GLU A 28 -16.04 -19.68 -11.53
N ASP A 29 -15.23 -19.26 -10.55
CA ASP A 29 -14.92 -20.10 -9.39
C ASP A 29 -15.03 -19.32 -8.07
N LYS A 30 -16.26 -19.28 -7.52
CA LYS A 30 -16.57 -18.74 -6.19
C LYS A 30 -15.78 -19.42 -5.06
N ASN A 31 -15.04 -20.49 -5.34
CA ASN A 31 -14.24 -21.27 -4.42
C ASN A 31 -12.73 -21.33 -4.78
N PHE A 32 -12.23 -20.52 -5.71
CA PHE A 32 -10.80 -20.53 -6.10
C PHE A 32 -9.85 -20.44 -4.89
N ASN A 33 -10.21 -19.64 -3.89
CA ASN A 33 -9.45 -19.48 -2.64
C ASN A 33 -9.71 -20.56 -1.58
N LYS A 34 -10.64 -21.50 -1.79
CA LYS A 34 -10.95 -22.59 -0.86
C LYS A 34 -10.31 -23.92 -1.24
N THR A 35 -10.05 -24.16 -2.52
CA THR A 35 -9.60 -25.47 -3.03
C THR A 35 -8.21 -25.43 -3.67
N SER A 36 -7.76 -24.28 -4.17
CA SER A 36 -6.42 -24.12 -4.74
C SER A 36 -5.57 -23.17 -3.91
N GLN A 37 -4.39 -23.65 -3.49
CA GLN A 37 -3.36 -22.81 -2.92
C GLN A 37 -2.95 -21.77 -3.97
N CYS A 38 -2.88 -20.49 -3.59
CA CYS A 38 -2.47 -19.41 -4.50
C CYS A 38 -1.16 -19.78 -5.22
N ILE A 39 -1.15 -19.69 -6.56
CA ILE A 39 -0.03 -20.11 -7.42
C ILE A 39 1.27 -19.35 -7.14
N PHE A 40 1.18 -18.20 -6.45
CA PHE A 40 2.31 -17.40 -6.06
C PHE A 40 2.78 -17.69 -4.63
N LEU A 41 2.26 -18.71 -3.96
CA LEU A 41 2.75 -19.13 -2.65
C LEU A 41 3.93 -20.09 -2.85
N ASN A 42 5.03 -19.82 -2.15
CA ASN A 42 6.10 -20.80 -2.02
C ASN A 42 5.69 -21.92 -1.04
N LYS A 43 6.59 -22.88 -0.86
CA LYS A 43 6.38 -24.04 0.02
C LYS A 43 6.20 -23.63 1.49
N GLU A 44 6.72 -22.47 1.86
CA GLU A 44 6.64 -21.87 3.19
C GLU A 44 5.34 -21.05 3.40
N GLY A 45 4.48 -20.95 2.37
CA GLY A 45 3.24 -20.18 2.45
C GLY A 45 3.42 -18.66 2.33
N LEU A 46 4.58 -18.20 1.84
CA LEU A 46 4.88 -16.79 1.57
C LEU A 46 4.67 -16.44 0.09
N CYS A 47 4.32 -15.19 -0.19
CA CYS A 47 4.10 -14.73 -1.56
C CYS A 47 5.43 -14.51 -2.31
N GLN A 48 5.63 -15.25 -3.40
CA GLN A 48 6.81 -15.20 -4.26
C GLN A 48 6.89 -13.96 -5.13
N ILE A 49 5.77 -13.28 -5.37
CA ILE A 49 5.71 -12.04 -6.16
C ILE A 49 5.57 -10.80 -5.28
N HIS A 50 5.94 -10.89 -3.99
CA HIS A 50 5.75 -9.78 -3.06
C HIS A 50 6.47 -8.51 -3.53
N SER A 51 7.69 -8.63 -4.08
CA SER A 51 8.47 -7.53 -4.65
C SER A 51 7.78 -6.86 -5.86
N GLU A 52 7.01 -7.62 -6.64
CA GLU A 52 6.33 -7.13 -7.84
C GLU A 52 5.00 -6.42 -7.52
N ARG A 53 4.57 -6.41 -6.25
CA ARG A 53 3.33 -5.76 -5.84
C ARG A 53 3.49 -4.24 -5.88
N PRO A 54 2.41 -3.50 -6.20
CA PRO A 54 2.39 -2.05 -6.04
C PRO A 54 2.82 -1.64 -4.64
N ILE A 55 3.47 -0.47 -4.54
CA ILE A 55 4.06 0.04 -3.30
C ILE A 55 3.02 0.16 -2.18
N ASP A 56 1.84 0.71 -2.49
CA ASP A 56 0.69 0.76 -1.58
C ASP A 56 0.38 -0.62 -0.96
N CYS A 57 0.34 -1.66 -1.79
CA CYS A 57 0.08 -3.03 -1.35
C CYS A 57 1.22 -3.65 -0.55
N ARG A 58 2.47 -3.19 -0.71
CA ARG A 58 3.63 -3.65 0.07
C ARG A 58 3.71 -2.97 1.43
N LEU A 59 3.27 -1.71 1.53
CA LEU A 59 3.29 -0.94 2.77
C LEU A 59 2.09 -1.26 3.67
N PHE A 60 0.92 -1.51 3.09
CA PHE A 60 -0.31 -1.75 3.85
C PHE A 60 -0.14 -2.89 4.89
N PRO A 61 -0.49 -2.69 6.17
CA PRO A 61 -1.36 -1.62 6.71
C PRO A 61 -0.65 -0.34 7.15
N PHE A 62 0.67 -0.24 6.93
CA PHE A 62 1.41 1.00 7.12
C PHE A 62 1.19 1.92 5.94
N ASP A 63 1.31 3.21 6.20
CA ASP A 63 1.14 4.23 5.17
C ASP A 63 1.87 5.52 5.56
N ILE A 64 1.98 6.44 4.61
CA ILE A 64 2.67 7.72 4.80
C ILE A 64 1.68 8.83 4.54
N MET A 65 1.51 9.72 5.50
CA MET A 65 0.70 10.93 5.33
C MET A 65 1.57 12.17 5.31
N ASN A 66 1.18 13.15 4.50
CA ASN A 66 1.73 14.50 4.61
C ASN A 66 0.95 15.28 5.67
N ILE A 67 1.59 15.55 6.80
CA ILE A 67 1.01 16.35 7.89
C ILE A 67 1.94 17.54 8.12
N ASN A 68 1.45 18.75 7.85
CA ASN A 68 2.21 19.99 8.00
C ASN A 68 3.56 19.97 7.26
N LYS A 69 3.58 19.51 6.00
CA LYS A 69 4.79 19.39 5.15
C LYS A 69 5.83 18.38 5.65
N LYS A 70 5.40 17.42 6.49
CA LYS A 70 6.24 16.32 6.96
C LYS A 70 5.61 14.99 6.56
N PHE A 71 6.45 14.06 6.13
CA PHE A 71 6.04 12.69 5.86
C PHE A 71 6.01 11.92 7.17
N ILE A 72 4.82 11.44 7.53
CA ILE A 72 4.57 10.77 8.81
C ILE A 72 4.11 9.34 8.52
N TRP A 73 4.82 8.36 9.09
CA TRP A 73 4.36 6.98 9.15
C TRP A 73 3.11 6.89 10.02
N ILE A 74 2.10 6.24 9.47
CA ILE A 74 0.88 5.85 10.17
C ILE A 74 0.64 4.35 10.02
N ILE A 75 -0.26 3.81 10.84
CA ILE A 75 -0.83 2.48 10.65
C ILE A 75 -2.36 2.55 10.66
N TRP A 76 -2.98 1.96 9.65
CA TRP A 76 -4.43 1.82 9.58
C TRP A 76 -4.93 0.74 10.55
N LYS A 77 -5.89 1.09 11.40
CA LYS A 77 -6.54 0.19 12.37
C LYS A 77 -7.65 -0.60 11.68
N ILE A 78 -7.25 -1.63 10.96
CA ILE A 78 -8.16 -2.53 10.25
C ILE A 78 -8.63 -3.61 11.22
N ASN A 79 -9.94 -3.70 11.41
CA ASN A 79 -10.56 -4.76 12.18
C ASN A 79 -10.14 -6.12 11.60
N SER A 80 -9.73 -7.06 12.45
CA SER A 80 -9.14 -8.37 12.12
C SER A 80 -7.68 -8.43 11.65
N CYS A 81 -6.97 -7.31 11.46
CA CYS A 81 -5.54 -7.36 11.14
C CYS A 81 -4.70 -7.69 12.39
N PRO A 82 -3.95 -8.82 12.42
CA PRO A 82 -3.12 -9.16 13.58
C PRO A 82 -1.97 -8.17 13.81
N ILE A 83 -1.43 -7.58 12.73
CA ILE A 83 -0.34 -6.58 12.81
C ILE A 83 -0.75 -5.38 13.65
N ALA A 84 -2.02 -4.96 13.57
CA ALA A 84 -2.53 -3.82 14.35
C ALA A 84 -2.55 -4.05 15.87
N LYS A 85 -2.30 -5.29 16.34
CA LYS A 85 -2.19 -5.65 17.78
C LYS A 85 -0.77 -5.50 18.32
N TYR A 86 0.24 -5.39 17.45
CA TYR A 86 1.62 -5.16 17.87
C TYR A 86 1.82 -3.68 18.23
N GLN A 87 2.80 -3.41 19.10
CA GLN A 87 3.05 -2.06 19.61
C GLN A 87 4.40 -1.47 19.16
N ASN A 88 5.33 -2.30 18.68
CA ASN A 88 6.64 -1.84 18.23
C ASN A 88 6.86 -2.25 16.76
N PHE A 89 7.01 -1.23 15.91
CA PHE A 89 7.17 -1.38 14.46
C PHE A 89 8.51 -0.84 13.97
N GLU A 90 9.41 -0.41 14.85
CA GLU A 90 10.59 0.39 14.46
C GLU A 90 11.50 -0.33 13.46
N GLU A 91 11.74 -1.63 13.65
CA GLU A 91 12.58 -2.41 12.71
C GLU A 91 11.92 -2.56 11.34
N VAL A 92 10.59 -2.75 11.29
CA VAL A 92 9.84 -2.81 10.03
C VAL A 92 9.88 -1.47 9.30
N LEU A 93 9.69 -0.35 10.04
CA LEU A 93 9.73 0.98 9.45
C LEU A 93 11.14 1.31 8.92
N LYS A 94 12.21 0.90 9.61
CA LYS A 94 13.59 1.06 9.13
C LYS A 94 13.82 0.26 7.84
N GLU A 95 13.30 -0.95 7.76
CA GLU A 95 13.39 -1.78 6.56
C GLU A 95 12.67 -1.14 5.39
N PHE A 96 11.44 -0.64 5.59
CA PHE A 96 10.71 0.09 4.55
C PHE A 96 11.44 1.36 4.10
N GLU A 97 12.00 2.12 5.06
CA GLU A 97 12.80 3.31 4.77
C GLU A 97 14.04 3.03 3.93
N LYS A 98 14.64 1.84 4.10
CA LYS A 98 15.84 1.41 3.40
C LYS A 98 15.54 0.78 2.04
N GLU A 99 14.51 -0.05 1.96
CA GLU A 99 14.26 -0.91 0.80
C GLU A 99 13.16 -0.38 -0.12
N ILE A 100 12.08 0.21 0.44
CA ILE A 100 10.88 0.57 -0.33
C ILE A 100 10.84 2.07 -0.64
N ILE A 101 11.09 2.95 0.34
CA ILE A 101 11.04 4.41 0.15
C ILE A 101 11.89 4.89 -1.05
N PRO A 102 13.11 4.38 -1.27
CA PRO A 102 13.91 4.81 -2.42
C PRO A 102 13.26 4.56 -3.78
N GLU A 103 12.37 3.55 -3.90
CA GLU A 103 11.72 3.20 -5.17
C GLU A 103 10.71 4.25 -5.66
N PHE A 104 10.18 5.08 -4.77
CA PHE A 104 9.14 6.08 -5.09
C PHE A 104 9.35 7.42 -4.40
N LYS A 105 10.59 7.72 -4.00
CA LYS A 105 10.92 8.96 -3.30
C LYS A 105 10.47 10.21 -4.04
N GLU A 106 10.55 10.19 -5.38
CA GLU A 106 10.14 11.29 -6.25
C GLU A 106 8.61 11.50 -6.25
N ASP A 107 7.85 10.41 -6.09
CA ASP A 107 6.38 10.41 -6.06
C ASP A 107 5.82 10.48 -4.63
N LEU A 108 6.68 10.61 -3.61
CA LEU A 108 6.27 10.46 -2.21
C LEU A 108 5.22 11.49 -1.78
N GLU A 109 5.30 12.72 -2.30
CA GLU A 109 4.29 13.75 -2.05
C GLU A 109 2.93 13.36 -2.63
N GLU A 110 2.91 12.87 -3.87
CA GLU A 110 1.67 12.37 -4.51
C GLU A 110 1.13 11.16 -3.78
N TYR A 111 1.99 10.18 -3.48
CA TYR A 111 1.65 8.98 -2.71
C TYR A 111 1.06 9.34 -1.34
N SER A 112 1.65 10.30 -0.63
CA SER A 112 1.21 10.65 0.73
C SER A 112 -0.17 11.31 0.83
N ASN A 113 -0.74 11.69 -0.32
CA ASN A 113 -2.09 12.19 -0.47
C ASN A 113 -2.99 11.19 -1.21
N PHE A 114 -2.43 10.09 -1.71
CA PHE A 114 -3.15 9.06 -2.45
C PHE A 114 -4.08 8.29 -1.51
N ARG A 115 -5.39 8.30 -1.82
CA ARG A 115 -6.45 7.55 -1.11
C ARG A 115 -6.60 7.89 0.39
N THR A 116 -5.93 8.93 0.88
CA THR A 116 -5.96 9.30 2.29
C THR A 116 -7.38 9.59 2.79
N ASP A 117 -8.19 10.29 1.99
CA ASP A 117 -9.58 10.62 2.37
C ASP A 117 -10.47 9.37 2.37
N GLU A 118 -10.38 8.54 1.33
CA GLU A 118 -11.09 7.25 1.23
C GLU A 118 -10.79 6.36 2.45
N LEU A 119 -9.52 6.27 2.85
CA LEU A 119 -9.12 5.41 3.97
C LEU A 119 -9.52 5.99 5.32
N LYS A 120 -9.48 7.31 5.51
CA LYS A 120 -9.98 7.98 6.73
C LYS A 120 -11.48 7.78 6.96
N GLU A 121 -12.26 7.70 5.89
CA GLU A 121 -13.71 7.42 5.98
C GLU A 121 -13.99 5.99 6.50
N ASN A 122 -13.10 5.05 6.18
CA ASN A 122 -13.31 3.62 6.46
C ASN A 122 -12.55 3.10 7.68
N TYR A 123 -11.44 3.74 8.04
CA TYR A 123 -10.51 3.24 9.07
C TYR A 123 -10.02 4.36 9.98
N LYS A 124 -9.84 4.02 11.27
CA LYS A 124 -9.02 4.83 12.17
C LYS A 124 -7.55 4.59 11.85
N PHE A 125 -6.69 5.52 12.21
CA PHE A 125 -5.23 5.35 12.10
C PHE A 125 -4.54 5.79 13.39
N GLU A 126 -3.30 5.34 13.55
CA GLU A 126 -2.38 5.78 14.59
C GLU A 126 -1.14 6.38 13.95
N ILE A 127 -0.68 7.50 14.49
CA ILE A 127 0.57 8.14 14.11
C ILE A 127 1.73 7.40 14.77
N LEU A 128 2.71 6.97 13.98
CA LEU A 128 3.89 6.27 14.47
C LEU A 128 5.05 7.23 14.68
N ARG A 129 5.60 7.80 13.58
CA ARG A 129 6.71 8.76 13.62
C ARG A 129 6.94 9.43 12.26
N GLU A 130 7.76 10.48 12.25
CA GLU A 130 8.29 11.06 11.00
C GLU A 130 9.18 10.06 10.25
N VAL A 131 9.13 10.09 8.92
CA VAL A 131 9.98 9.26 8.06
C VAL A 131 11.41 9.80 8.10
N LYS A 132 12.39 8.96 8.42
CA LYS A 132 13.78 9.37 8.68
C LYS A 132 14.63 9.49 7.40
N SER A 133 14.30 8.72 6.36
CA SER A 133 15.12 8.61 5.14
C SER A 133 14.95 9.76 4.15
N ILE A 134 14.03 10.70 4.43
CA ILE A 134 13.80 11.88 3.60
C ILE A 134 14.23 13.11 4.39
N GLN A 135 15.54 13.29 4.54
CA GLN A 135 16.04 14.63 4.86
C GLN A 135 15.95 15.47 3.58
N THR A 136 15.20 16.57 3.64
CA THR A 136 15.18 17.59 2.60
C THR A 136 16.61 18.12 2.41
N PRO A 137 17.07 18.36 1.18
CA PRO A 137 18.27 19.17 0.99
C PRO A 137 18.00 20.52 1.66
N GLN A 138 18.89 20.93 2.57
CA GLN A 138 18.96 22.31 3.05
C GLN A 138 19.37 23.24 1.91
#